data_AF-A0A388QQM5-F1
#
_entry.id   AF-A0A388QQM5-F1
#
_cell.length_a   1.000
_cell.length_b   1.000
_cell.length_c   1.000
_cell.angle_alpha   90.00
_cell.angle_beta   90.00
_cell.angle_gamma   90.00
#
_symmetry.space_group_name_H-M   'P 1'
#
loop_
_entity.id
_entity.type
_entity.pdbx_description
1 polymer ?
#
loop_
_entity_poly.entity_id
_entity_poly.type
_entity_poly.pdbx_seq_one_letter_code
_entity_poly.pdbx_strand_id
1 'polypeptide(L)'
;MPPTWIILSSFYALDPSLNLVVLSIVGATGATIGRFILKNISGYFRKFVGPEQKSNLDIMSDFFNRKKYGYVLASFLFAATPLPSNMLFITYGLIKTKSFGLYVGFWFGRALSYYVMLSISNVVLTPFLQIFEERYVGILLLDGLSIGSVIFFTSINWALLITQKKLKFVKPRLWRF
;
A
#
# COMPACT_ATOMS: atom_id res chain seq x y z
N MET A 1 -7.34 -8.96 -3.12
CA MET A 1 -6.50 -9.88 -2.33
C MET A 1 -6.72 -9.50 -0.88
N PRO A 2 -7.14 -10.41 0.02
CA PRO A 2 -7.21 -10.06 1.43
C PRO A 2 -5.85 -9.47 1.83
N PRO A 3 -5.81 -8.30 2.50
CA PRO A 3 -4.57 -7.70 2.93
C PRO A 3 -3.74 -8.77 3.62
N THR A 4 -2.49 -8.96 3.23
CA THR A 4 -1.58 -9.97 3.82
C THR A 4 -1.52 -9.85 5.34
N TRP A 5 -1.79 -8.65 5.85
CA TRP A 5 -1.98 -8.34 7.26
C TRP A 5 -3.13 -9.12 7.94
N ILE A 6 -4.24 -9.40 7.27
CA ILE A 6 -5.35 -10.22 7.82
C ILE A 6 -4.85 -11.63 8.13
N ILE A 7 -4.05 -12.21 7.24
CA ILE A 7 -3.49 -13.55 7.44
C ILE A 7 -2.51 -13.52 8.63
N LEU A 8 -1.64 -12.52 8.71
CA LEU A 8 -0.71 -12.36 9.83
C LEU A 8 -1.47 -12.13 11.16
N SER A 9 -2.51 -11.31 11.17
CA SER A 9 -3.32 -11.07 12.36
C SER A 9 -4.06 -12.33 12.81
N SER A 10 -4.49 -13.19 11.88
CA SER A 10 -5.09 -14.48 12.23
C SER A 10 -4.07 -15.42 12.87
N PHE A 11 -2.83 -15.48 12.37
CA PHE A 11 -1.77 -16.25 13.03
C PHE A 11 -1.44 -15.72 14.43
N TYR A 12 -1.37 -14.40 14.60
CA TYR A 12 -1.17 -13.78 15.91
C TYR A 12 -2.35 -14.00 16.86
N ALA A 13 -3.59 -14.03 16.36
CA ALA A 13 -4.78 -14.30 17.15
C ALA A 13 -4.85 -15.78 17.62
N LEU A 14 -4.31 -16.71 16.83
CA LEU A 14 -4.23 -18.13 17.19
C LEU A 14 -3.11 -18.43 18.20
N ASP A 15 -2.02 -17.66 18.17
CA ASP A 15 -0.93 -17.76 19.13
C ASP A 15 -0.39 -16.38 19.52
N PRO A 16 -0.92 -15.78 20.60
CA PRO A 16 -0.52 -14.46 21.10
C PRO A 16 0.93 -14.41 21.62
N SER A 17 1.62 -15.56 21.75
CA SER A 17 3.02 -15.60 22.18
C SER A 17 4.00 -15.27 21.05
N LEU A 18 3.52 -15.21 19.81
CA LEU A 18 4.34 -14.89 18.64
C LEU A 18 4.86 -13.45 18.69
N ASN A 19 6.17 -13.30 18.55
CA ASN A 19 6.80 -11.99 18.50
C ASN A 19 6.40 -11.22 17.22
N LEU A 20 5.78 -10.06 17.39
CA LEU A 20 5.34 -9.14 16.33
C LEU A 20 6.45 -8.81 15.32
N VAL A 21 7.70 -8.72 15.79
CA VAL A 21 8.86 -8.45 14.94
C VAL A 21 9.16 -9.63 14.02
N VAL A 22 9.12 -10.85 14.55
CA VAL A 22 9.35 -12.07 13.77
C VAL A 22 8.24 -12.24 12.72
N LEU A 23 6.99 -12.02 13.12
CA LEU A 23 5.84 -12.15 12.23
C LEU A 23 5.86 -11.11 11.10
N SER A 24 6.23 -9.86 11.41
CA SER A 24 6.36 -8.81 10.39
C SER A 24 7.50 -9.08 9.41
N ILE A 25 8.62 -9.63 9.88
CA ILE A 25 9.75 -10.06 9.05
C ILE A 25 9.34 -11.22 8.12
N VAL A 26 8.71 -12.27 8.64
CA VAL A 26 8.26 -13.42 7.84
C VAL A 26 7.19 -13.01 6.82
N GLY A 27 6.28 -12.13 7.20
CA GLY A 27 5.30 -11.56 6.27
C GLY A 27 5.98 -10.77 5.16
N ALA A 28 6.97 -9.93 5.50
CA ALA A 28 7.70 -9.12 4.55
C ALA A 28 8.54 -9.97 3.58
N THR A 29 9.17 -11.05 4.05
CA THR A 29 9.89 -11.99 3.18
C THR A 29 8.94 -12.69 2.22
N GLY A 30 7.82 -13.23 2.71
CA GLY A 30 6.80 -13.87 1.85
C GLY A 30 6.25 -12.91 0.78
N ALA A 31 5.93 -11.68 1.16
CA ALA A 31 5.50 -10.64 0.22
C ALA A 31 6.58 -10.33 -0.83
N THR A 32 7.85 -10.25 -0.41
CA THR A 32 8.98 -9.98 -1.32
C THR A 32 9.21 -11.12 -2.29
N ILE A 33 9.06 -12.38 -1.86
CA ILE A 33 9.13 -13.56 -2.75
C ILE A 33 8.02 -13.50 -3.80
N GLY A 34 6.78 -13.18 -3.38
CA GLY A 34 5.68 -12.99 -4.33
C GLY A 34 5.98 -11.89 -5.36
N ARG A 35 6.61 -10.79 -4.93
CA ARG A 35 7.07 -9.72 -5.82
C ARG A 35 8.19 -10.12 -6.76
N PHE A 36 9.12 -10.95 -6.28
CA PHE A 36 10.16 -11.53 -7.11
C PHE A 36 9.56 -12.37 -8.23
N ILE A 37 8.65 -13.29 -7.91
CA ILE A 37 7.96 -14.13 -8.89
C ILE A 37 7.17 -13.26 -9.89
N LEU A 38 6.39 -12.31 -9.40
CA LEU A 38 5.58 -11.42 -10.24
C LEU A 38 6.44 -10.65 -11.25
N LYS A 39 7.53 -10.02 -10.78
CA LYS A 39 8.45 -9.30 -11.67
C LYS A 39 9.04 -10.21 -12.75
N ASN A 40 9.46 -11.42 -12.39
CA ASN A 40 10.05 -12.37 -13.34
C ASN A 40 9.03 -12.80 -14.41
N ILE A 41 7.81 -13.14 -13.98
CA ILE A 41 6.71 -13.49 -14.90
C ILE A 41 6.40 -12.29 -15.81
N SER A 42 6.23 -11.09 -15.27
CA SER A 42 5.98 -9.88 -16.07
C SER A 42 7.10 -9.59 -17.06
N GLY A 43 8.36 -9.86 -16.70
CA GLY A 43 9.49 -9.73 -17.61
C GLY A 43 9.43 -10.68 -18.81
N TYR A 44 8.86 -11.87 -18.64
CA TYR A 44 8.60 -12.80 -19.75
C TYR A 44 7.56 -12.24 -20.72
N PHE A 45 6.54 -11.53 -20.22
CA PHE A 45 5.52 -10.90 -21.05
C PHE A 45 6.02 -9.71 -21.88
N ARG A 46 7.21 -9.16 -21.60
CA ARG A 46 7.82 -8.09 -22.43
C ARG A 46 7.90 -8.48 -23.90
N LYS A 47 8.05 -9.77 -24.23
CA LYS A 47 8.13 -10.23 -25.63
C LYS A 47 6.87 -9.91 -26.44
N PHE A 48 5.70 -9.87 -25.78
CA PHE A 48 4.40 -9.56 -26.39
C PHE A 48 4.10 -8.05 -26.45
N VAL A 49 4.95 -7.20 -25.88
CA VAL A 49 4.77 -5.75 -25.89
C VAL A 49 5.20 -5.19 -27.25
N GLY A 50 4.41 -4.27 -27.81
CA GLY A 50 4.70 -3.59 -29.07
C GLY A 50 5.99 -2.75 -29.03
N PRO A 51 6.58 -2.44 -30.20
CA PRO A 51 7.85 -1.71 -30.29
C PRO A 51 7.78 -0.30 -29.69
N GLU A 52 6.67 0.41 -29.88
CA GLU A 52 6.47 1.75 -29.32
C GLU A 52 6.38 1.73 -27.78
N GLN A 53 5.63 0.79 -27.23
CA GLN A 53 5.52 0.63 -25.77
C GLN A 53 6.84 0.17 -25.15
N LYS A 54 7.62 -0.66 -25.85
CA LYS A 54 8.99 -1.01 -25.44
C LYS A 54 9.89 0.22 -25.35
N SER A 55 9.85 1.11 -26.35
CA SER A 55 10.61 2.37 -26.33
C SER A 55 10.25 3.25 -25.12
N ASN A 56 8.95 3.43 -24.85
CA ASN A 56 8.49 4.20 -23.67
C ASN A 56 8.94 3.57 -22.34
N LEU A 57 8.92 2.24 -22.26
CA LEU A 57 9.42 1.49 -21.10
C LEU A 57 10.93 1.66 -20.90
N ASP A 58 11.70 1.73 -21.98
CA ASP A 58 13.15 1.93 -21.93
C ASP A 58 13.50 3.37 -21.49
N ILE A 59 12.79 4.39 -21.97
CA ILE A 59 12.93 5.78 -21.49
C ILE A 59 12.69 5.85 -19.97
N MET A 60 11.67 5.15 -19.47
CA MET A 60 11.39 5.12 -18.04
C MET A 60 12.49 4.40 -17.26
N SER A 61 13.06 3.32 -17.81
CA SER A 61 14.22 2.64 -17.22
C SER A 61 15.41 3.59 -17.06
N ASP A 62 15.70 4.38 -18.09
CA ASP A 62 16.80 5.36 -18.07
C ASP A 62 16.59 6.44 -17.02
N PHE A 63 15.36 6.92 -16.85
CA PHE A 63 15.02 7.89 -15.81
C PHE A 63 15.32 7.35 -14.40
N PHE A 64 14.92 6.11 -14.11
CA PHE A 64 15.18 5.51 -12.80
C PHE A 64 16.66 5.15 -12.61
N ASN A 65 17.38 4.72 -13.66
CA ASN A 65 18.82 4.42 -13.59
C ASN A 65 19.68 5.66 -13.29
N ARG A 66 19.26 6.86 -13.74
CA ARG A 66 19.96 8.12 -13.42
C ARG A 66 19.97 8.44 -11.93
N LYS A 67 19.02 7.92 -11.14
CA LYS A 67 19.01 8.09 -9.67
C LYS A 67 19.51 6.84 -8.97
N LYS A 68 20.70 6.92 -8.37
CA LYS A 68 21.36 5.82 -7.62
C LYS A 68 20.45 5.07 -6.65
N TYR A 69 19.51 5.77 -5.99
CA TYR A 69 18.55 5.19 -5.04
C TYR A 69 17.09 5.22 -5.51
N GLY A 70 16.82 5.54 -6.78
CA GLY A 70 15.46 5.71 -7.29
C GLY A 70 14.57 4.47 -7.11
N TYR A 71 15.10 3.30 -7.45
CA TYR A 71 14.38 2.03 -7.29
C TYR A 71 14.15 1.64 -5.83
N VAL A 72 15.11 1.92 -4.94
CA VAL A 72 15.02 1.60 -3.50
C VAL A 72 13.93 2.46 -2.87
N LEU A 73 14.00 3.77 -3.06
CA LEU A 73 13.07 4.73 -2.48
C LEU A 73 11.65 4.53 -3.00
N ALA A 74 11.48 4.33 -4.32
CA ALA A 74 10.18 4.05 -4.90
C ALA A 74 9.58 2.76 -4.32
N SER A 75 10.37 1.69 -4.25
CA SER A 75 9.89 0.41 -3.71
C SER A 75 9.55 0.49 -2.23
N PHE A 76 10.35 1.22 -1.45
CA PHE A 76 10.10 1.47 -0.03
C PHE A 76 8.81 2.26 0.18
N LEU A 77 8.64 3.39 -0.52
CA LEU A 77 7.45 4.22 -0.40
C LEU A 77 6.19 3.45 -0.79
N PHE A 78 6.20 2.72 -1.91
CA PHE A 78 5.07 1.89 -2.35
C PHE A 78 4.77 0.71 -1.41
N ALA A 79 5.77 0.24 -0.66
CA ALA A 79 5.61 -0.84 0.30
C ALA A 79 5.08 -0.35 1.65
N ALA A 80 5.56 0.82 2.10
CA ALA A 80 5.18 1.45 3.35
C ALA A 80 3.77 2.08 3.29
N THR A 81 3.31 2.44 2.09
CA THR A 81 2.01 3.08 1.84
C THR A 81 1.01 2.08 1.24
N PRO A 82 -0.31 2.39 1.27
CA PRO A 82 -1.35 1.57 0.62
C PRO A 82 -1.32 1.66 -0.93
N LEU A 83 -0.20 2.04 -1.54
CA LEU A 83 -0.07 2.16 -2.98
C LEU A 83 -0.03 0.78 -3.67
N PRO A 84 -0.43 0.70 -4.95
CA PRO A 84 -0.51 -0.55 -5.70
C PRO A 84 0.89 -1.05 -6.10
N SER A 85 1.61 -1.65 -5.15
CA SER A 85 2.93 -2.24 -5.38
C SER A 85 2.92 -3.37 -6.43
N ASN A 86 1.75 -3.95 -6.77
CA ASN A 86 1.62 -4.88 -7.91
C ASN A 86 2.09 -4.23 -9.21
N MET A 87 1.57 -3.03 -9.50
CA MET A 87 1.87 -2.32 -10.75
C MET A 87 3.35 -1.97 -10.83
N LEU A 88 3.93 -1.51 -9.71
CA LEU A 88 5.36 -1.18 -9.64
C LEU A 88 6.25 -2.35 -10.07
N PHE A 89 6.01 -3.56 -9.53
CA PHE A 89 6.82 -4.73 -9.85
C PHE A 89 6.54 -5.32 -11.23
N ILE A 90 5.31 -5.19 -11.75
CA ILE A 90 4.99 -5.53 -13.14
C ILE A 90 5.80 -4.63 -14.08
N THR A 91 5.77 -3.32 -13.83
CA THR A 91 6.54 -2.34 -14.59
C THR A 91 8.04 -2.64 -14.53
N TYR A 92 8.59 -2.93 -13.35
CA TYR A 92 9.99 -3.36 -13.19
C TYR A 92 10.32 -4.65 -13.94
N GLY A 93 9.36 -5.56 -14.07
CA GLY A 93 9.51 -6.76 -14.89
C GLY A 93 9.60 -6.41 -16.38
N LEU A 94 8.67 -5.59 -16.86
CA LEU A 94 8.61 -5.16 -18.26
C LEU A 94 9.86 -4.37 -18.69
N ILE A 95 10.38 -3.49 -17.83
CA ILE A 95 11.64 -2.75 -18.12
C ILE A 95 12.90 -3.61 -17.87
N LYS A 96 12.76 -4.86 -17.39
CA LYS A 96 13.87 -5.79 -17.07
C LYS A 96 14.88 -5.21 -16.06
N THR A 97 14.41 -4.54 -15.01
CA THR A 97 15.28 -3.97 -13.97
C THR A 97 16.11 -5.05 -13.28
N LYS A 98 17.44 -4.85 -13.18
CA LYS A 98 18.35 -5.76 -12.46
C LYS A 98 18.69 -5.31 -11.03
N SER A 99 18.24 -4.13 -10.61
CA SER A 99 18.57 -3.58 -9.29
C SER A 99 18.06 -4.47 -8.15
N PHE A 100 18.97 -5.03 -7.34
CA PHE A 100 18.59 -5.74 -6.10
C PHE A 100 17.96 -4.80 -5.06
N GLY A 101 18.29 -3.50 -5.14
CA GLY A 101 17.79 -2.47 -4.24
C GLY A 101 16.27 -2.33 -4.22
N LEU A 102 15.57 -2.72 -5.28
CA LEU A 102 14.10 -2.72 -5.29
C LEU A 102 13.51 -3.70 -4.27
N TYR A 103 14.14 -4.87 -4.10
CA TYR A 103 13.68 -5.87 -3.13
C TYR A 103 14.01 -5.43 -1.71
N VAL A 104 15.19 -4.86 -1.50
CA VAL A 104 15.61 -4.30 -0.21
C VAL A 104 14.65 -3.20 0.23
N GLY A 105 14.39 -2.22 -0.65
CA GLY A 105 13.45 -1.14 -0.36
C GLY A 105 12.04 -1.65 -0.06
N PHE A 106 11.53 -2.57 -0.88
CA PHE A 106 10.21 -3.17 -0.66
C PHE A 106 10.13 -3.95 0.65
N TRP A 107 11.15 -4.75 0.97
CA TRP A 107 11.19 -5.57 2.18
C TRP A 107 11.18 -4.70 3.44
N PHE A 108 12.01 -3.66 3.50
CA PHE A 108 12.01 -2.72 4.62
C PHE A 108 10.68 -1.98 4.75
N GLY A 109 10.12 -1.50 3.64
CA GLY A 109 8.83 -0.81 3.67
C GLY A 109 7.71 -1.74 4.13
N ARG A 110 7.73 -3.02 3.75
CA ARG A 110 6.75 -4.02 4.19
C ARG A 110 6.94 -4.44 5.64
N ALA A 111 8.17 -4.68 6.09
CA ALA A 111 8.46 -5.00 7.47
C ALA A 111 7.99 -3.88 8.39
N LEU A 112 8.30 -2.62 8.05
CA LEU A 112 7.83 -1.45 8.79
C LEU A 112 6.30 -1.33 8.77
N SER A 113 5.68 -1.45 7.59
CA SER A 113 4.22 -1.39 7.45
C SER A 113 3.52 -2.47 8.27
N TYR A 114 3.98 -3.73 8.19
CA TYR A 114 3.41 -4.83 8.97
C TYR A 114 3.66 -4.65 10.46
N TYR A 115 4.84 -4.20 10.88
CA TYR A 115 5.12 -3.93 12.28
C TYR A 115 4.17 -2.86 12.85
N VAL A 116 4.00 -1.73 12.14
CA VAL A 116 3.09 -0.66 12.55
C VAL A 116 1.64 -1.17 12.60
N MET A 117 1.18 -1.85 11.56
CA MET A 117 -0.18 -2.38 11.50
C MET A 117 -0.44 -3.45 12.57
N LEU A 118 0.52 -4.35 12.84
CA LEU A 118 0.40 -5.38 13.89
C LEU A 118 0.49 -4.78 15.30
N SER A 119 1.28 -3.72 15.50
CA SER A 119 1.35 -3.02 16.79
C SER A 119 0.04 -2.30 17.12
N ILE A 120 -0.59 -1.70 16.10
CA ILE A 120 -1.91 -1.07 16.22
C ILE A 120 -3.04 -2.13 16.21
N SER A 121 -2.75 -3.34 15.73
CA SER A 121 -3.71 -4.44 15.65
C SER A 121 -4.32 -4.76 17.00
N ASN A 122 -3.59 -4.83 18.12
CA ASN A 122 -4.24 -5.14 19.40
C ASN A 122 -5.27 -4.08 19.83
N VAL A 123 -5.12 -2.83 19.36
CA VAL A 123 -6.03 -1.70 19.61
C VAL A 123 -7.16 -1.63 18.56
N VAL A 124 -6.93 -2.12 17.34
CA VAL A 124 -7.90 -2.06 16.23
C VAL A 124 -8.62 -3.38 16.01
N LEU A 125 -7.96 -4.53 16.09
CA LEU A 125 -8.54 -5.86 15.89
C LEU A 125 -9.54 -6.22 16.98
N THR A 126 -9.36 -5.80 18.23
CA THR A 126 -10.31 -6.09 19.32
C THR A 126 -11.66 -5.40 19.08
N PRO A 127 -11.75 -4.08 18.83
CA PRO A 127 -13.00 -3.48 18.42
C PRO A 127 -13.42 -3.95 17.03
N PHE A 128 -12.52 -4.14 16.06
CA PHE A 128 -12.88 -4.60 14.71
C PHE A 128 -13.54 -6.00 14.71
N LEU A 129 -13.04 -6.96 15.50
CA LEU A 129 -13.65 -8.29 15.61
C LEU A 129 -14.98 -8.27 16.38
N GLN A 130 -15.09 -7.50 17.47
CA GLN A 130 -16.37 -7.29 18.17
C GLN A 130 -17.42 -6.61 17.28
N ILE A 131 -16.98 -5.66 16.46
CA ILE A 131 -17.78 -4.98 15.46
C ILE A 131 -18.22 -5.94 14.33
N PHE A 132 -17.47 -7.01 14.07
CA PHE A 132 -17.81 -8.03 13.06
C PHE A 132 -18.69 -9.19 13.61
N GLU A 133 -18.68 -9.46 14.92
CA GLU A 133 -19.66 -10.37 15.55
C GLU A 133 -21.07 -9.77 15.49
N GLU A 134 -21.20 -8.47 15.73
CA GLU A 134 -22.43 -7.68 15.49
C GLU A 134 -22.47 -7.19 14.03
N ARG A 135 -22.54 -8.13 13.08
CA ARG A 135 -22.37 -7.94 11.61
C ARG A 135 -23.06 -6.69 11.02
N TYR A 136 -24.18 -6.25 11.59
CA TYR A 136 -24.94 -5.08 11.12
C TYR A 136 -24.42 -3.74 11.67
N VAL A 137 -24.00 -3.70 12.94
CA VAL A 137 -23.53 -2.47 13.61
C VAL A 137 -22.20 -2.04 13.02
N GLY A 138 -21.34 -3.01 12.67
CA GLY A 138 -20.05 -2.71 12.07
C GLY A 138 -20.07 -2.18 10.67
N ILE A 139 -20.96 -2.72 9.83
CA ILE A 139 -21.16 -2.20 8.49
C ILE A 139 -21.68 -0.75 8.57
N LEU A 140 -22.66 -0.48 9.43
CA LEU A 140 -23.23 0.86 9.61
C LEU A 140 -22.22 1.88 10.14
N LEU A 141 -21.39 1.51 11.11
CA LEU A 141 -20.33 2.39 11.64
C LEU A 141 -19.27 2.69 10.59
N LEU A 142 -18.85 1.67 9.83
CA LEU A 142 -17.78 1.80 8.84
C LEU A 142 -18.26 2.58 7.61
N ASP A 143 -19.50 2.37 7.19
CA ASP A 143 -20.16 3.19 6.17
C ASP A 143 -20.35 4.62 6.67
N GLY A 144 -20.80 4.81 7.91
CA GLY A 144 -20.94 6.14 8.53
C GLY A 144 -19.63 6.91 8.61
N LEU A 145 -18.55 6.27 9.04
CA LEU A 145 -17.19 6.83 9.06
C LEU A 145 -16.70 7.15 7.65
N SER A 146 -16.96 6.27 6.68
CA SER A 146 -16.55 6.46 5.28
C SER A 146 -17.27 7.66 4.66
N ILE A 147 -18.59 7.73 4.82
CA ILE A 147 -19.42 8.86 4.38
C ILE A 147 -18.96 10.14 5.09
N GLY A 148 -18.74 10.10 6.41
CA GLY A 148 -18.23 11.22 7.19
C GLY A 148 -16.87 11.71 6.69
N SER A 149 -15.95 10.81 6.38
CA SER A 149 -14.64 11.14 5.82
C SER A 149 -14.76 11.78 4.43
N VAL A 150 -15.66 11.28 3.57
CA VAL A 150 -15.93 11.88 2.26
C VAL A 150 -16.53 13.28 2.41
N ILE A 151 -17.49 13.46 3.31
CA ILE A 151 -18.09 14.78 3.60
C ILE A 151 -17.02 15.72 4.14
N PHE A 152 -16.19 15.28 5.08
CA PHE A 152 -15.10 16.08 5.63
C PHE A 152 -14.10 16.50 4.54
N PHE A 153 -13.65 15.54 3.73
CA PHE A 153 -12.71 15.76 2.64
C PHE A 153 -13.25 16.73 1.58
N THR A 154 -14.53 16.59 1.21
CA THR A 154 -15.20 17.48 0.26
C THR A 154 -15.50 18.86 0.85
N SER A 155 -15.61 18.96 2.17
CA SER A 155 -15.77 20.24 2.87
C SER A 155 -14.48 21.05 2.95
N ILE A 156 -13.32 20.50 2.61
CA ILE A 156 -12.06 21.25 2.61
C ILE A 156 -11.97 22.13 1.35
N ASN A 157 -11.66 23.42 1.53
CA ASN A 157 -11.34 24.30 0.40
C ASN A 157 -9.94 23.99 -0.12
N TRP A 158 -9.84 23.04 -1.03
CA TRP A 158 -8.57 22.59 -1.63
C TRP A 158 -7.80 23.72 -2.31
N ALA A 159 -8.49 24.66 -2.97
CA ALA A 159 -7.84 25.78 -3.64
C ALA A 159 -7.11 26.71 -2.65
N LEU A 160 -7.72 26.95 -1.49
CA LEU A 160 -7.16 27.79 -0.44
C LEU A 160 -6.09 27.05 0.39
N LEU A 161 -6.28 25.74 0.61
CA LEU A 161 -5.31 24.88 1.28
C LEU A 161 -4.01 24.76 0.48
N ILE A 162 -4.08 24.53 -0.83
CA ILE A 162 -2.91 24.33 -1.69
C ILE A 162 -2.19 25.66 -1.96
N THR A 163 -2.93 26.74 -2.24
CA THR A 163 -2.33 28.01 -2.65
C THR A 163 -1.83 28.83 -1.45
N GLN A 164 -2.57 28.85 -0.34
CA GLN A 164 -2.28 29.73 0.80
C GLN A 164 -1.88 28.98 2.07
N LYS A 165 -1.81 27.64 2.05
CA LYS A 165 -1.57 26.78 3.23
C LYS A 165 -2.51 27.07 4.41
N LYS A 166 -3.71 27.60 4.13
CA LYS A 166 -4.71 27.94 5.15
C LYS A 166 -5.89 26.98 5.03
N LEU A 167 -6.29 26.41 6.15
CA LEU A 167 -7.38 25.44 6.23
C LEU A 167 -8.71 26.19 6.37
N LYS A 168 -9.57 26.11 5.37
CA LYS A 168 -10.90 26.71 5.39
C LYS A 168 -11.93 25.68 4.96
N PHE A 169 -12.97 25.50 5.79
CA PHE A 169 -14.07 24.60 5.50
C PHE A 169 -15.16 25.34 4.70
N VAL A 170 -15.62 24.71 3.63
CA VAL A 170 -16.78 25.13 2.82
C VAL A 170 -17.93 24.22 3.22
N LYS A 171 -19.03 24.80 3.71
CA LYS A 171 -20.21 24.01 4.08
C LYS A 171 -20.77 23.31 2.84
N PRO A 172 -20.95 21.98 2.86
CA PRO A 172 -21.55 21.26 1.75
C PRO A 172 -23.02 21.69 1.59
N ARG A 173 -23.51 21.75 0.34
CA ARG A 173 -24.86 22.21 -0.01
C ARG A 173 -26.00 21.41 0.65
N LEU A 174 -25.72 20.22 1.17
CA LEU A 174 -26.66 19.35 1.90
C LEU A 174 -27.15 19.96 3.23
N TRP A 175 -26.45 20.96 3.78
CA TRP A 175 -26.83 21.67 5.01
C TRP A 175 -27.49 23.04 4.74
N ARG A 176 -28.05 23.22 3.54
CA ARG A 176 -28.91 24.36 3.19
C ARG A 176 -30.37 23.89 3.13
N PHE A 177 -30.92 23.61 4.31
CA PHE A 177 -32.37 23.62 4.56
C PHE A 177 -32.60 24.45 5.81
#